data_AF-A0A9E5IH72-F1
#
_entry.id   AF-A0A9E5IH72-F1
#
_cell.length_a   1.000
_cell.length_b   1.000
_cell.length_c   1.000
_cell.angle_alpha   90.00
_cell.angle_beta   90.00
_cell.angle_gamma   90.00
#
_symmetry.space_group_name_H-M   'P 1'
#
loop_
_entity.id
_entity.type
_entity.pdbx_description
1 polymer ?
#
loop_
_entity_poly.entity_id
_entity_poly.type
_entity_poly.pdbx_seq_one_letter_code
_entity_poly.pdbx_strand_id
1 'polypeptide(L)'
;MKTTKFSKTGGSQPAPFFSLMSTTTETEPRAERAARAEAKGLVLFALIKASSKYAYQGRYTGRPVAMRITMLEPGEYPFHLDNGNRYRREDLTFYVQGLDGQLVKLR
;
A
#
# COMPACT_ATOMS: atom_id res chain seq x y z
N MET A 1 54.03 -19.49 22.34
CA MET A 1 55.20 -19.34 21.45
C MET A 1 55.19 -20.47 20.41
N LYS A 2 55.62 -20.15 19.17
CA LYS A 2 55.69 -20.97 17.93
C LYS A 2 54.42 -21.00 17.08
N THR A 3 54.39 -20.80 15.77
CA THR A 3 55.14 -20.01 14.75
C THR A 3 54.44 -20.32 13.43
N THR A 4 54.11 -19.29 12.65
CA THR A 4 53.54 -19.33 11.28
C THR A 4 54.40 -20.12 10.31
N LYS A 5 53.80 -20.81 9.31
CA LYS A 5 54.39 -20.92 7.96
C LYS A 5 53.32 -20.92 6.86
N PHE A 6 53.45 -19.90 6.01
CA PHE A 6 52.90 -19.75 4.67
C PHE A 6 53.45 -20.80 3.71
N SER A 7 52.65 -21.20 2.72
CA SER A 7 53.14 -21.76 1.45
C SER A 7 52.69 -20.87 0.30
N LYS A 8 53.64 -20.49 -0.57
CA LYS A 8 53.50 -19.60 -1.71
C LYS A 8 54.24 -20.25 -2.89
N THR A 9 53.53 -20.54 -3.97
CA THR A 9 54.02 -20.74 -5.35
C THR A 9 52.81 -20.55 -6.28
N GLY A 10 52.81 -19.86 -7.41
CA GLY A 10 53.82 -19.09 -8.15
C GLY A 10 53.28 -18.81 -9.58
N GLY A 11 53.39 -17.55 -10.03
CA GLY A 11 53.44 -17.08 -11.45
C GLY A 11 52.13 -17.06 -12.26
N SER A 12 51.95 -16.27 -13.33
CA SER A 12 52.56 -15.04 -13.85
C SER A 12 51.80 -14.63 -15.14
N GLN A 13 51.07 -13.50 -15.12
CA GLN A 13 50.70 -12.54 -16.21
C GLN A 13 50.01 -13.01 -17.54
N PRO A 14 49.48 -12.10 -18.40
CA PRO A 14 48.49 -11.02 -18.21
C PRO A 14 47.28 -11.08 -19.21
N ALA A 15 46.37 -10.09 -19.12
CA ALA A 15 45.01 -9.94 -19.68
C ALA A 15 44.81 -10.09 -21.22
N PRO A 16 43.56 -10.21 -21.75
CA PRO A 16 42.77 -8.99 -22.02
C PRO A 16 41.23 -9.10 -21.87
N PHE A 17 40.61 -7.93 -21.70
CA PHE A 17 39.26 -7.52 -22.13
C PHE A 17 38.08 -8.49 -21.93
N PHE A 18 37.24 -8.22 -20.92
CA PHE A 18 35.79 -8.37 -21.10
C PHE A 18 35.04 -7.19 -20.47
N SER A 19 34.13 -6.69 -21.30
CA SER A 19 33.24 -5.54 -21.18
C SER A 19 32.65 -5.27 -19.79
N LEU A 20 32.54 -3.99 -19.44
CA LEU A 20 31.53 -3.49 -18.52
C LEU A 20 30.17 -4.08 -18.91
N MET A 21 29.54 -4.79 -17.98
CA MET A 21 28.08 -4.89 -17.90
C MET A 21 27.71 -4.49 -16.48
N SER A 22 27.48 -3.20 -16.32
CA SER A 22 26.76 -2.62 -15.20
C SER A 22 25.39 -3.28 -15.14
N THR A 23 25.21 -4.33 -14.35
CA THR A 23 23.87 -4.75 -13.94
C THR A 23 23.43 -3.82 -12.82
N THR A 24 23.13 -2.58 -13.20
CA THR A 24 22.17 -1.77 -12.48
C THR A 24 20.89 -2.62 -12.49
N THR A 25 20.61 -3.30 -11.39
CA THR A 25 19.25 -3.81 -11.11
C THR A 25 18.36 -2.59 -10.91
N GLU A 26 17.96 -2.03 -12.04
CA GLU A 26 16.80 -1.19 -12.21
C GLU A 26 15.60 -2.14 -12.22
N THR A 27 15.05 -2.39 -11.03
CA THR A 27 13.63 -2.74 -10.91
C THR A 27 13.00 -1.62 -10.12
N GLU A 28 12.42 -0.71 -10.90
CA GLU A 28 11.55 0.42 -10.61
C GLU A 28 10.67 0.35 -9.35
N PRO A 29 10.22 1.51 -8.86
CA PRO A 29 10.03 1.78 -7.45
C PRO A 29 8.76 1.14 -6.94
N ARG A 30 8.91 0.25 -5.96
CA ARG A 30 7.79 -0.19 -5.12
C ARG A 30 7.10 0.98 -4.39
N ALA A 31 7.75 2.14 -4.32
CA ALA A 31 7.21 3.38 -3.77
C ALA A 31 6.29 4.16 -4.74
N GLU A 32 6.35 3.94 -6.05
CA GLU A 32 5.60 4.75 -7.03
C GLU A 32 4.25 4.13 -7.40
N ARG A 33 4.05 2.82 -7.18
CA ARG A 33 2.71 2.21 -7.31
C ARG A 33 1.72 2.65 -6.22
N ALA A 34 2.20 3.14 -5.09
CA ALA A 34 1.36 3.75 -4.07
C ALA A 34 0.91 5.19 -4.44
N ALA A 35 1.56 5.82 -5.42
CA ALA A 35 1.25 7.17 -5.91
C ALA A 35 0.41 7.18 -7.20
N ARG A 36 0.16 6.00 -7.83
CA ARG A 36 -0.67 5.87 -9.04
C ARG A 36 -2.15 5.69 -8.69
N ALA A 37 -2.77 6.78 -8.23
CA ALA A 37 -4.11 7.22 -8.62
C ALA A 37 -4.60 8.31 -7.66
N GLU A 38 -3.96 9.49 -7.66
CA GLU A 38 -4.79 10.69 -7.61
C GLU A 38 -5.53 10.78 -8.96
N ALA A 39 -6.48 9.87 -9.16
CA ALA A 39 -7.49 10.07 -10.16
C ALA A 39 -8.13 11.42 -9.80
N LYS A 40 -8.25 12.33 -10.77
CA LYS A 40 -9.25 13.41 -10.74
C LYS A 40 -10.65 12.76 -10.79
N GLY A 41 -10.93 11.92 -9.82
CA GLY A 41 -11.92 10.88 -9.81
C GLY A 41 -12.64 10.94 -8.48
N LEU A 42 -13.91 10.60 -8.53
CA LEU A 42 -14.81 10.59 -7.39
C LEU A 42 -14.20 9.77 -6.25
N VAL A 43 -13.92 10.43 -5.13
CA VAL A 43 -13.38 9.75 -3.94
C VAL A 43 -14.53 9.08 -3.20
N LEU A 44 -14.42 7.78 -3.00
CA LEU A 44 -15.42 6.99 -2.31
C LEU A 44 -15.14 6.98 -0.80
N PHE A 45 -16.16 7.30 -0.03
CA PHE A 45 -16.18 7.25 1.43
C PHE A 45 -17.25 6.27 1.91
N ALA A 46 -17.09 5.76 3.12
CA ALA A 46 -18.11 5.00 3.80
C ALA A 46 -18.21 5.35 5.29
N LEU A 47 -19.45 5.31 5.77
CA LEU A 47 -19.80 5.34 7.18
C LEU A 47 -20.20 3.93 7.63
N ILE A 48 -19.66 3.48 8.75
CA ILE A 48 -20.11 2.24 9.38
C ILE A 48 -21.49 2.49 10.00
N LYS A 49 -22.48 1.68 9.63
CA LYS A 49 -23.83 1.78 10.16
C LYS A 49 -23.84 1.58 11.67
N ALA A 50 -24.71 2.32 12.36
CA ALA A 50 -24.89 2.18 13.80
C ALA A 50 -25.38 0.78 14.21
N SER A 51 -26.06 0.06 13.31
CA SER A 51 -26.51 -1.32 13.51
C SER A 51 -25.41 -2.37 13.34
N SER A 52 -24.24 -2.00 12.81
CA SER A 52 -23.13 -2.92 12.62
C SER A 52 -22.46 -3.23 13.95
N LYS A 53 -21.99 -4.47 14.12
CA LYS A 53 -21.11 -4.86 15.23
C LYS A 53 -19.85 -3.98 15.31
N TYR A 54 -19.42 -3.40 14.18
CA TYR A 54 -18.21 -2.60 14.10
C TYR A 54 -18.44 -1.09 14.19
N ALA A 55 -19.65 -0.64 14.55
CA ALA A 55 -20.00 0.78 14.62
C ALA A 55 -19.02 1.61 15.49
N TYR A 56 -18.43 0.99 16.52
CA TYR A 56 -17.44 1.63 17.39
C TYR A 56 -16.13 2.00 16.66
N GLN A 57 -15.78 1.31 15.58
CA GLN A 57 -14.54 1.53 14.83
C GLN A 57 -14.61 2.73 13.88
N GLY A 58 -15.83 3.21 13.60
CA GLY A 58 -16.09 4.35 12.73
C GLY A 58 -16.50 5.60 13.49
N ARG A 59 -16.14 5.71 14.77
CA ARG A 59 -16.50 6.86 15.61
C ARG A 59 -15.26 7.65 16.05
N TYR A 60 -15.35 8.97 15.96
CA TYR A 60 -14.43 9.91 16.57
C TYR A 60 -15.22 10.79 17.53
N THR A 61 -14.74 10.92 18.77
CA THR A 61 -15.43 11.69 19.84
C THR A 61 -16.93 11.36 19.98
N GLY A 62 -17.29 10.09 19.76
CA GLY A 62 -18.67 9.59 19.85
C GLY A 62 -19.53 9.80 18.60
N ARG A 63 -19.05 10.53 17.59
CA ARG A 63 -19.77 10.78 16.33
C ARG A 63 -19.29 9.86 15.22
N PRO A 64 -20.18 9.37 14.34
CA PRO A 64 -19.78 8.54 13.23
C PRO A 64 -19.00 9.37 12.20
N VAL A 65 -17.93 8.81 11.66
CA VAL A 65 -17.00 9.46 10.73
C VAL A 65 -16.97 8.72 9.41
N ALA A 66 -17.10 9.47 8.32
CA ALA A 66 -16.92 8.93 6.98
C ALA A 66 -15.43 8.67 6.73
N MET A 67 -15.08 7.43 6.43
CA MET A 67 -13.71 7.02 6.14
C MET A 67 -13.57 6.75 4.66
N ARG A 68 -12.41 7.08 4.09
CA ARG A 68 -12.13 6.82 2.68
C ARG A 68 -12.02 5.31 2.46
N ILE A 69 -12.59 4.83 1.36
CA ILE A 69 -12.34 3.48 0.87
C ILE A 69 -11.01 3.49 0.12
N THR A 70 -10.03 2.75 0.63
CA THR A 70 -8.67 2.71 0.10
C THR A 70 -8.49 1.62 -0.94
N MET A 71 -9.24 0.52 -0.82
CA MET A 71 -9.13 -0.63 -1.72
C MET A 71 -10.46 -1.39 -1.82
N LEU A 72 -10.68 -1.99 -2.98
CA LEU A 72 -11.79 -2.90 -3.27
C LEU A 72 -11.20 -4.26 -3.69
N GLU A 73 -11.42 -5.29 -2.88
CA GLU A 73 -11.01 -6.67 -3.19
C GLU A 73 -12.24 -7.56 -3.36
N PRO A 74 -12.29 -8.48 -4.32
CA PRO A 74 -13.37 -9.46 -4.41
C PRO A 74 -13.32 -10.42 -3.21
N GLY A 75 -14.45 -10.60 -2.52
CA GLY A 75 -14.55 -11.51 -1.37
C GLY A 75 -15.68 -11.16 -0.42
N GLU A 76 -15.69 -11.79 0.76
CA GLU A 76 -16.70 -11.58 1.79
C GLU A 76 -16.61 -10.19 2.45
N TYR A 77 -15.40 -9.67 2.61
CA TYR A 77 -15.12 -8.33 3.16
C TYR A 77 -14.42 -7.44 2.13
N PRO A 78 -15.15 -6.98 1.10
CA PRO A 78 -14.52 -6.37 -0.06
C PRO A 78 -14.06 -4.93 0.13
N PHE A 79 -14.51 -4.24 1.20
CA PHE A 79 -14.25 -2.81 1.40
C PHE A 79 -13.15 -2.57 2.44
N HIS A 80 -12.02 -2.00 2.01
CA HIS A 80 -10.95 -1.59 2.91
C HIS A 80 -11.10 -0.11 3.23
N LEU A 81 -11.11 0.24 4.51
CA LEU A 81 -11.18 1.62 4.97
C LEU A 81 -9.82 2.13 5.44
N ASP A 82 -9.69 3.46 5.53
CA ASP A 82 -8.49 4.17 6.01
C ASP A 82 -8.06 3.77 7.43
N ASN A 83 -8.95 3.16 8.22
CA ASN A 83 -8.63 2.60 9.53
C ASN A 83 -7.90 1.24 9.48
N GLY A 84 -7.62 0.71 8.28
CA GLY A 84 -6.91 -0.55 8.06
C GLY A 84 -7.79 -1.80 8.15
N ASN A 85 -9.07 -1.66 8.48
CA ASN A 85 -10.00 -2.77 8.62
C ASN A 85 -10.81 -3.01 7.34
N ARG A 86 -11.39 -4.22 7.25
CA ARG A 86 -12.21 -4.68 6.13
C ARG A 86 -13.66 -4.86 6.58
N TYR A 87 -14.60 -4.49 5.71
CA TYR A 87 -16.03 -4.52 6.01
C TYR A 87 -16.84 -5.13 4.87
N ARG A 88 -18.04 -5.61 5.22
CA ARG A 88 -19.03 -6.07 4.26
C ARG A 88 -19.89 -4.91 3.77
N ARG A 89 -20.60 -5.11 2.66
CA ARG A 89 -21.47 -4.07 2.07
C ARG A 89 -22.58 -3.66 3.03
N GLU A 90 -23.20 -4.64 3.68
CA GLU A 90 -24.35 -4.47 4.56
C GLU A 90 -24.05 -3.62 5.79
N ASP A 91 -22.79 -3.59 6.24
CA ASP A 91 -22.32 -2.79 7.37
C ASP A 91 -22.06 -1.32 7.01
N LEU A 92 -22.00 -0.99 5.73
CA LEU A 92 -21.55 0.30 5.25
C LEU A 92 -22.66 1.13 4.60
N THR A 93 -22.55 2.44 4.76
CA THR A 93 -23.29 3.44 3.96
C THR A 93 -22.28 4.20 3.13
N PHE A 94 -22.46 4.24 1.82
CA PHE A 94 -21.48 4.81 0.89
C PHE A 94 -21.78 6.26 0.57
N TYR A 95 -20.71 7.03 0.37
CA TYR A 95 -20.74 8.44 0.02
C TYR A 95 -19.67 8.72 -1.02
N VAL A 96 -19.91 9.70 -1.87
CA VAL A 96 -18.91 10.20 -2.81
C VAL A 96 -18.64 11.66 -2.50
N GLN A 97 -17.38 12.07 -2.54
CA GLN A 97 -17.03 13.47 -2.44
C GLN A 97 -17.29 14.16 -3.79
N GLY A 98 -18.21 15.13 -3.78
CA GLY A 98 -18.48 16.04 -4.88
C GLY A 98 -17.34 17.04 -5.08
N LEU A 99 -17.36 17.75 -6.20
CA LEU A 99 -16.34 18.75 -6.57
C LEU A 99 -16.31 19.95 -5.60
N ASP A 100 -17.42 20.20 -4.93
CA ASP A 100 -17.60 21.20 -3.88
C ASP A 100 -17.13 20.71 -2.49
N GLY A 101 -16.60 19.49 -2.40
CA GLY A 101 -16.17 18.87 -1.16
C GLY A 101 -17.31 18.27 -0.33
N GLN A 102 -18.56 18.32 -0.79
CA GLN A 102 -19.69 17.73 -0.08
C GLN A 102 -19.75 16.21 -0.26
N LEU A 103 -20.12 15.49 0.79
CA LEU A 103 -20.35 14.05 0.73
C LEU A 103 -21.79 13.76 0.28
N VAL A 104 -21.93 13.26 -0.94
CA VAL A 104 -23.21 12.82 -1.50
C VAL A 104 -23.41 11.35 -1.19
N LYS A 105 -24.50 11.04 -0.47
CA LYS A 105 -24.85 9.66 -0.13
C LYS A 105 -25.25 8.88 -1.38
N LEU A 106 -24.64 7.71 -1.58
CA LEU A 106 -25.06 6.75 -2.61
C LEU A 106 -26.22 5.90 -2.08
N ARG A 107 -27.20 5.62 -2.93
CA ARG A 107 -28.35 4.75 -2.65
C ARG A 107 -28.11 3.34 -3.17
#